data_AF-A0A3A8JW13-F1
#
_entry.id   AF-A0A3A8JW13-F1
#
_cell.length_a   1.000
_cell.length_b   1.000
_cell.length_c   1.000
_cell.angle_alpha   90.00
_cell.angle_beta   90.00
_cell.angle_gamma   90.00
#
_symmetry.space_group_name_H-M   'P 1'
#
loop_
_entity.id
_entity.type
_entity.pdbx_description
1 polymer ?
#
loop_
_entity_poly.entity_id
_entity_poly.type
_entity_poly.pdbx_seq_one_letter_code
_entity_poly.pdbx_strand_id
1 'polypeptide(L)'
;MLQEVRKTIAARLGVGRHGLEPMLDELGQTLARLMPGPGDARLSPEEQQKARASFAGTVDTLEDVLEALHRSGRAGNVLGWGDR
;
A
#
# COMPACT_ATOMS: atom_id res chain seq x y z
N MET A 1 -6.00 6.37 9.50
CA MET A 1 -5.20 5.15 9.27
C MET A 1 -4.50 5.17 7.91
N LEU A 2 -5.20 5.12 6.77
CA LEU A 2 -4.55 5.11 5.44
C LEU A 2 -3.68 6.35 5.16
N GLN A 3 -4.10 7.53 5.62
CA GLN A 3 -3.27 8.75 5.48
C GLN A 3 -1.94 8.65 6.24
N GLU A 4 -1.92 7.96 7.38
CA GLU A 4 -0.67 7.73 8.13
C GLU A 4 0.21 6.69 7.43
N VAL A 5 -0.38 5.68 6.79
CA VAL A 5 0.34 4.75 5.92
C VAL A 5 0.96 5.48 4.74
N ARG A 6 0.21 6.34 4.05
CA ARG A 6 0.73 7.16 2.93
C ARG A 6 1.88 8.07 3.37
N LYS A 7 1.75 8.75 4.53
CA LYS A 7 2.83 9.58 5.09
C LYS A 7 4.07 8.75 5.43
N THR A 8 3.90 7.60 6.06
CA THR A 8 5.01 6.72 6.45
C THR A 8 5.75 6.18 5.23
N ILE A 9 5.03 5.74 4.21
CA ILE A 9 5.60 5.28 2.93
C ILE A 9 6.34 6.43 2.24
N ALA A 10 5.75 7.62 2.17
CA ALA A 10 6.38 8.79 1.57
C ALA A 10 7.67 9.20 2.30
N ALA A 11 7.67 9.16 3.63
CA ALA A 11 8.84 9.48 4.45
C ALA A 11 9.96 8.45 4.30
N ARG A 12 9.63 7.18 4.04
CA ARG A 12 10.60 6.07 4.04
C ARG A 12 11.16 5.73 2.65
N LEU A 13 10.40 6.00 1.58
CA LEU A 13 10.79 5.62 0.22
C LEU A 13 11.19 6.79 -0.69
N GLY A 14 10.91 8.03 -0.29
CA GLY A 14 11.27 9.21 -1.09
C GLY A 14 10.84 9.08 -2.56
N VAL A 15 11.81 9.08 -3.48
CA VAL A 15 11.59 9.00 -4.94
C VAL A 15 11.00 7.65 -5.39
N GLY A 16 11.20 6.56 -4.62
CA GLY A 16 10.62 5.24 -4.89
C GLY A 16 9.10 5.16 -4.69
N ARG A 17 8.47 6.23 -4.20
CA ARG A 17 7.02 6.36 -3.97
C ARG A 17 6.20 6.29 -5.25
N HIS A 18 6.70 6.80 -6.37
CA HIS A 18 5.90 6.99 -7.59
C HIS A 18 5.29 5.67 -8.12
N GLY A 19 5.93 4.53 -7.87
CA GLY A 19 5.40 3.23 -8.24
C GLY A 19 4.28 2.71 -7.32
N LEU A 20 4.10 3.28 -6.13
CA LEU A 20 3.13 2.81 -5.12
C LEU A 20 1.85 3.64 -5.07
N GLU A 21 1.83 4.84 -5.64
CA GLU A 21 0.67 5.74 -5.61
C GLU A 21 -0.62 5.08 -6.13
N PRO A 22 -0.63 4.35 -7.27
CA PRO A 22 -1.83 3.69 -7.76
C PRO A 22 -2.42 2.68 -6.75
N MET A 23 -1.56 1.87 -6.11
CA MET A 23 -2.02 0.88 -5.12
C MET A 23 -2.57 1.54 -3.85
N LEU A 24 -1.93 2.63 -3.40
CA LEU A 24 -2.40 3.38 -2.23
C LEU A 24 -3.73 4.09 -2.49
N ASP A 25 -3.95 4.55 -3.71
CA ASP A 25 -5.22 5.15 -4.12
C ASP A 25 -6.32 4.08 -4.23
N GLU A 26 -6.01 2.90 -4.77
CA GLU A 26 -6.92 1.74 -4.81
C GLU A 26 -7.34 1.30 -3.39
N LEU A 27 -6.38 1.17 -2.47
CA LEU A 27 -6.66 0.86 -1.06
C LEU A 27 -7.58 1.91 -0.44
N GLY A 28 -7.38 3.19 -0.75
CA GLY A 28 -8.24 4.28 -0.27
C GLY A 28 -9.66 4.20 -0.78
N GLN A 29 -9.83 3.94 -2.07
CA GLN A 29 -11.15 3.83 -2.68
C GLN A 29 -11.91 2.62 -2.14
N THR A 30 -11.24 1.46 -2.04
CA THR A 30 -11.87 0.25 -1.51
C THR A 30 -12.21 0.38 -0.03
N LEU A 31 -11.35 1.03 0.77
CA LEU A 31 -11.63 1.31 2.17
C LEU A 31 -12.81 2.28 2.34
N ALA A 32 -12.91 3.33 1.53
CA ALA A 32 -14.03 4.26 1.56
C ALA A 32 -15.36 3.56 1.21
N ARG A 33 -15.34 2.62 0.26
CA ARG A 33 -16.50 1.78 -0.07
C ARG A 33 -16.91 0.84 1.05
N LEU A 34 -15.94 0.30 1.79
CA LEU A 34 -16.18 -0.61 2.92
C LEU A 34 -16.64 0.12 4.19
N MET A 35 -16.30 1.39 4.35
CA MET A 35 -16.67 2.24 5.48
C MET A 35 -17.41 3.49 4.98
N PRO A 36 -18.63 3.32 4.43
CA PRO A 36 -19.43 4.44 3.94
C PRO A 36 -19.76 5.41 5.07
N GLY A 37 -19.82 6.70 4.76
CA GLY A 37 -20.19 7.75 5.71
C GLY A 37 -21.68 7.73 6.07
N PRO A 38 -22.11 8.60 6.99
CA PRO A 38 -23.51 8.76 7.31
C PRO A 38 -24.30 9.20 6.06
N GLY A 39 -25.29 8.39 5.66
CA GLY A 39 -26.14 8.66 4.49
C GLY A 39 -25.62 8.07 3.17
N ASP A 40 -24.41 7.53 3.14
CA ASP A 40 -23.89 6.83 1.97
C ASP A 40 -24.54 5.45 1.80
N ALA A 41 -24.71 5.04 0.55
CA ALA A 41 -25.24 3.73 0.23
C ALA A 41 -24.27 2.63 0.71
N ARG A 42 -24.79 1.69 1.51
CA ARG A 42 -24.01 0.52 1.92
C ARG A 42 -23.99 -0.50 0.80
N LEU A 43 -22.81 -1.09 0.59
CA LEU A 43 -22.64 -2.24 -0.28
C LEU A 43 -23.51 -3.42 0.19
N SER A 44 -24.00 -4.21 -0.76
CA SER A 44 -24.62 -5.51 -0.43
C SER A 44 -23.61 -6.45 0.24
N PRO A 45 -24.05 -7.51 0.94
CA PRO A 45 -23.14 -8.45 1.59
C PRO A 45 -22.10 -9.08 0.64
N GLU A 46 -22.52 -9.42 -0.58
CA GLU A 46 -21.63 -9.99 -1.60
C GLU A 46 -20.58 -8.98 -2.08
N GLU A 47 -21.00 -7.74 -2.34
CA GLU A 47 -20.09 -6.66 -2.72
C GLU A 47 -19.12 -6.29 -1.59
N GLN A 48 -19.58 -6.32 -0.32
CA GLN A 48 -18.70 -6.14 0.83
C GLN A 48 -17.64 -7.25 0.90
N GLN A 49 -18.03 -8.52 0.69
CA GLN A 49 -17.09 -9.63 0.71
C GLN A 49 -16.05 -9.49 -0.41
N LYS A 50 -16.48 -9.14 -1.62
CA LYS A 50 -15.60 -8.90 -2.76
C LYS A 50 -14.65 -7.73 -2.51
N ALA A 51 -15.16 -6.62 -1.96
CA ALA A 51 -14.34 -5.46 -1.62
C ALA A 51 -13.33 -5.77 -0.50
N ARG A 52 -13.70 -6.58 0.51
CA ARG A 52 -12.76 -7.05 1.56
C ARG A 52 -11.66 -7.94 0.98
N ALA A 53 -12.01 -8.87 0.11
CA ALA A 53 -11.05 -9.76 -0.54
C ALA A 53 -10.07 -8.97 -1.43
N SER A 54 -10.57 -8.02 -2.23
CA SER A 54 -9.75 -7.13 -3.03
C SER A 54 -8.83 -6.27 -2.14
N PHE A 55 -9.35 -5.68 -1.07
CA PHE A 55 -8.54 -4.90 -0.14
C PHE A 55 -7.40 -5.71 0.48
N ALA A 56 -7.68 -6.94 0.93
CA ALA A 56 -6.66 -7.82 1.48
C ALA A 56 -5.57 -8.15 0.45
N GLY A 57 -5.94 -8.54 -0.78
CA GLY A 57 -4.98 -8.84 -1.83
C GLY A 57 -4.09 -7.66 -2.23
N THR A 58 -4.64 -6.43 -2.25
CA THR A 58 -3.84 -5.22 -2.51
C THR A 58 -2.88 -4.91 -1.35
N VAL A 59 -3.27 -5.19 -0.10
CA VAL A 59 -2.35 -5.08 1.06
C VAL A 59 -1.22 -6.10 0.96
N ASP A 60 -1.53 -7.37 0.67
CA ASP A 60 -0.51 -8.42 0.51
C ASP A 60 0.51 -8.04 -0.60
N THR A 61 0.01 -7.54 -1.73
CA THR A 61 0.86 -7.06 -2.84
C THR A 61 1.74 -5.88 -2.41
N LEU A 62 1.19 -4.94 -1.64
CA LEU A 62 1.96 -3.81 -1.12
C LEU A 62 3.06 -4.29 -0.15
N GLU A 63 2.77 -5.27 0.70
CA GLU A 63 3.76 -5.88 1.59
C GLU A 63 4.90 -6.52 0.80
N ASP A 64 4.59 -7.32 -0.23
CA ASP A 64 5.60 -7.95 -1.10
C ASP A 64 6.51 -6.91 -1.78
N VAL A 65 5.93 -5.82 -2.30
CA VAL A 65 6.71 -4.76 -2.95
C VAL A 65 7.58 -4.03 -1.94
N LEU A 66 7.05 -3.70 -0.75
CA LEU A 66 7.83 -3.07 0.31
C LEU A 66 8.97 -3.99 0.78
N GLU A 67 8.74 -5.29 0.87
CA GLU A 67 9.77 -6.25 1.22
C GLU A 67 10.84 -6.35 0.13
N ALA A 68 10.45 -6.39 -1.15
CA ALA A 68 11.38 -6.38 -2.27
C ALA A 68 12.25 -5.12 -2.29
N LEU A 69 11.67 -3.94 -2.04
CA LEU A 69 12.39 -2.67 -1.91
C LEU A 69 13.36 -2.68 -0.72
N HIS A 70 12.95 -3.24 0.43
CA HIS A 70 13.83 -3.38 1.58
C HIS A 70 14.99 -4.35 1.32
N ARG A 71 14.73 -5.47 0.63
CA ARG A 71 15.77 -6.42 0.21
C ARG A 71 16.74 -5.79 -0.78
N SER A 72 16.27 -5.02 -1.76
CA SER A 72 17.14 -4.36 -2.75
C SER A 72 17.98 -3.24 -2.14
N GLY A 73 17.42 -2.46 -1.21
CA GLY A 73 18.18 -1.46 -0.44
C GLY A 73 19.28 -2.08 0.42
N ARG A 74 19.03 -3.26 1.02
CA ARG A 74 20.08 -4.03 1.72
C ARG A 74 21.12 -4.62 0.76
N ALA A 75 20.71 -5.12 -0.41
CA ALA A 75 21.64 -5.63 -1.41
C ALA A 75 22.56 -4.52 -1.96
N GLY A 76 22.06 -3.29 -2.13
CA GLY A 76 22.87 -2.12 -2.49
C GLY A 76 23.90 -1.74 -1.42
N ASN A 77 23.59 -1.93 -0.14
CA ASN A 77 24.54 -1.73 0.96
C ASN A 77 25.55 -2.89 1.11
N VAL A 78 25.19 -4.11 0.70
CA VAL A 78 26.10 -5.28 0.72
C VAL A 78 27.01 -5.31 -0.50
N LEU A 79 26.55 -4.78 -1.64
CA LEU A 79 27.36 -4.53 -2.84
C LEU A 79 28.08 -3.18 -2.80
N GLY A 80 28.07 -2.48 -1.66
CA GLY A 80 28.95 -1.34 -1.42
C GLY A 80 30.39 -1.80 -1.59
N TRP A 81 30.98 -1.41 -2.72
CA TRP A 81 32.38 -1.62 -3.04
C TRP A 81 33.21 -1.19 -1.83
N GLY A 82 34.06 -2.11 -1.38
CA GLY A 82 35.10 -1.80 -0.43
C GLY A 82 35.98 -0.68 -0.97
N ASP A 83 36.26 0.25 -0.06
CA ASP A 83 37.24 1.33 -0.08
C ASP A 83 36.95 2.61 -0.90
N ARG A 84 36.73 3.67 -0.11
CA ARG A 84 37.54 4.90 -0.03
C ARG A 84 38.53 5.20 -1.14
#